data_AF-A0A497FJM7-F1
#
_entry.id   AF-A0A497FJM7-F1
#
_cell.length_a   1.000
_cell.length_b   1.000
_cell.length_c   1.000
_cell.angle_alpha   90.00
_cell.angle_beta   90.00
_cell.angle_gamma   90.00
#
_symmetry.space_group_name_H-M   'P 1'
#
loop_
_entity.id
_entity.type
_entity.pdbx_description
1 polymer ?
#
loop_
_entity_poly.entity_id
_entity_poly.type
_entity_poly.pdbx_seq_one_letter_code
_entity_poly.pdbx_strand_id
1 'polypeptide(L)'
;MHLAWRGASVASILRAKIPEGVKFSCVRCARCCRERKILLLPEDVERLAHATGLSVEDFAVPVEDLEPYKYRLRKSDGDKCSVYPYRPLACRFYPFIYSM
;
A
#
# COMPACT_ATOMS: atom_id res chain seq x y z
N MET A 1 25.84 -19.77 -20.52
CA MET A 1 26.15 -20.09 -19.11
C MET A 1 27.29 -19.14 -18.73
N HIS A 2 27.16 -18.11 -17.91
CA HIS A 2 26.54 -18.04 -16.60
C HIS A 2 25.84 -16.70 -16.38
N LEU A 3 24.65 -16.76 -15.78
CA LEU A 3 23.94 -15.65 -15.16
C LEU A 3 24.69 -15.21 -13.89
N ALA A 4 24.97 -13.92 -13.78
CA ALA A 4 25.25 -13.26 -12.50
C ALA A 4 24.73 -11.82 -12.55
N TRP A 5 23.41 -11.67 -12.59
CA TRP A 5 22.79 -10.39 -12.24
C TRP A 5 22.85 -10.22 -10.72
N ARG A 6 23.94 -9.64 -10.23
CA ARG A 6 24.03 -9.10 -8.87
C ARG A 6 23.37 -7.72 -8.85
N GLY A 7 22.04 -7.71 -8.95
CA GLY A 7 21.23 -6.50 -8.75
C GLY A 7 20.91 -6.32 -7.28
N ALA A 8 21.89 -5.94 -6.46
CA ALA A 8 21.62 -5.43 -5.12
C ALA A 8 21.02 -4.02 -5.27
N SER A 9 19.71 -3.94 -5.44
CA SER A 9 18.96 -2.69 -5.27
C SER A 9 19.05 -2.30 -3.80
N VAL A 10 19.94 -1.37 -3.48
CA VAL A 10 19.91 -0.65 -2.22
C VAL A 10 18.49 -0.11 -2.03
N ALA A 11 17.75 -0.67 -1.08
CA ALA A 11 16.49 -0.08 -0.64
C ALA A 11 16.82 1.27 -0.01
N SER A 12 16.79 2.32 -0.83
CA SER A 12 16.93 3.70 -0.40
C SER A 12 15.83 3.95 0.64
N ILE A 13 16.21 4.03 1.92
CA ILE A 13 15.27 4.34 2.99
C ILE A 13 14.77 5.77 2.75
N LEU A 14 13.59 5.90 2.15
CA LEU A 14 12.97 7.19 1.90
C LEU A 14 12.49 7.76 3.25
N ARG A 15 13.30 8.63 3.85
CA ARG A 15 12.93 9.33 5.10
C ARG A 15 12.15 10.59 4.76
N ALA A 16 10.83 10.48 4.70
CA ALA A 16 9.95 11.63 4.57
C ALA A 16 9.60 12.19 5.97
N LYS A 17 9.83 13.49 6.19
CA LYS A 17 9.31 14.21 7.35
C LYS A 17 7.90 14.71 7.06
N ILE A 18 6.96 14.43 7.95
CA ILE A 18 5.62 15.04 7.90
C ILE A 18 5.74 16.47 8.44
N PRO A 19 5.30 17.51 7.69
CA PRO A 19 5.36 18.89 8.16
C PRO A 19 4.63 19.09 9.49
N GLU A 20 5.16 20.00 10.32
CA GLU A 20 4.52 20.39 11.57
C GLU A 20 3.10 20.94 11.31
N GLY A 21 2.16 20.55 12.15
CA GLY A 21 0.74 20.93 12.01
C GLY A 21 -0.09 20.01 11.11
N VAL A 22 0.52 19.16 10.27
CA VAL A 22 -0.23 18.18 9.49
C VAL A 22 -0.48 16.93 10.32
N LYS A 23 -1.72 16.79 10.79
CA LYS A 23 -2.16 15.62 11.56
C LYS A 23 -3.38 15.02 10.89
N PHE A 24 -3.32 13.72 10.60
CA PHE A 24 -4.47 12.97 10.12
C PHE A 24 -4.67 11.71 10.96
N SER A 25 -5.91 11.48 11.37
CA SER A 25 -6.35 10.21 11.93
C SER A 25 -7.58 9.75 11.17
N CYS A 26 -7.57 8.48 10.73
CA CYS A 26 -8.73 7.93 10.04
C CYS A 26 -9.85 7.68 11.05
N VAL A 27 -10.97 8.38 10.85
CA VAL A 27 -12.21 8.21 11.64
C VAL A 27 -13.15 7.15 11.06
N ARG A 28 -12.64 6.29 10.17
CA ARG A 28 -13.38 5.18 9.53
C ARG A 28 -14.65 5.58 8.77
N CYS A 29 -14.68 6.78 8.19
CA CYS A 29 -15.83 7.28 7.40
C CYS A 29 -15.91 6.74 5.96
N ALA A 30 -14.95 5.90 5.55
CA ALA A 30 -14.81 5.32 4.20
C ALA A 30 -14.64 6.30 3.01
N ARG A 31 -14.78 7.63 3.20
CA ARG A 31 -14.69 8.64 2.13
C ARG A 31 -13.40 8.52 1.31
N CYS A 32 -12.24 8.66 1.97
CA CYS A 32 -10.94 8.57 1.29
C CYS A 32 -10.65 7.17 0.73
N CYS A 33 -11.21 6.11 1.31
CA CYS A 33 -11.07 4.75 0.80
C CYS A 33 -11.84 4.55 -0.50
N ARG A 34 -13.03 5.15 -0.65
CA ARG A 34 -13.84 5.06 -1.87
C ARG A 34 -13.23 5.84 -3.03
N GLU A 35 -12.70 7.02 -2.77
CA GLU A 35 -12.19 7.91 -3.81
C GLU A 35 -10.80 7.50 -4.32
N ARG A 36 -9.92 6.97 -3.45
CA ARG A 36 -8.51 6.71 -3.81
C ARG A 36 -8.29 5.32 -4.38
N LYS A 37 -7.37 5.19 -5.34
CA LYS A 37 -6.75 3.90 -5.67
C LYS A 37 -5.59 3.67 -4.69
N ILE A 38 -5.73 2.70 -3.79
CA ILE A 38 -4.69 2.37 -2.80
C ILE A 38 -3.75 1.36 -3.46
N LEU A 39 -2.71 1.85 -4.13
CA LEU A 39 -1.67 1.01 -4.71
C LEU A 39 -0.85 0.36 -3.59
N LEU A 40 -0.48 -0.90 -3.79
CA LEU A 40 0.26 -1.72 -2.83
C LEU A 40 1.68 -1.89 -3.33
N LEU A 41 2.65 -1.46 -2.52
CA LEU A 41 4.04 -1.84 -2.73
C LEU A 41 4.20 -3.37 -2.55
N PRO A 42 5.25 -3.99 -3.12
CA PRO A 42 5.56 -5.40 -2.88
C PRO A 42 5.57 -5.75 -1.38
N GLU A 43 6.16 -4.89 -0.56
CA GLU A 43 6.24 -5.05 0.90
C GLU A 43 4.87 -4.92 1.58
N ASP A 44 3.96 -4.12 1.02
CA ASP A 44 2.58 -4.07 1.51
C ASP A 44 1.86 -5.40 1.26
N VAL A 45 2.06 -6.00 0.08
CA VAL A 45 1.43 -7.29 -0.28
C VAL A 45 1.92 -8.41 0.63
N GLU A 46 3.24 -8.54 0.79
CA GLU A 46 3.84 -9.55 1.67
C GLU A 46 3.37 -9.40 3.12
N ARG A 47 3.40 -8.17 3.64
CA ARG A 47 2.99 -7.87 5.02
C ARG A 47 1.51 -8.14 5.25
N LEU A 48 0.65 -7.87 4.27
CA LEU A 48 -0.78 -8.14 4.37
C LEU A 48 -1.08 -9.65 4.33
N ALA A 49 -0.48 -10.39 3.39
CA ALA A 49 -0.64 -11.83 3.29
C ALA A 49 -0.21 -12.52 4.61
N HIS A 50 0.97 -12.16 5.12
CA HIS A 50 1.48 -12.71 6.37
C HIS A 50 0.59 -12.35 7.58
N ALA A 51 0.19 -11.09 7.71
CA ALA A 51 -0.55 -10.64 8.89
C ALA A 51 -2.02 -11.11 8.94
N THR A 52 -2.60 -11.43 7.79
CA THR A 52 -4.02 -11.81 7.69
C THR A 52 -4.23 -13.30 7.43
N GLY A 53 -3.21 -14.01 6.91
CA GLY A 53 -3.35 -15.39 6.44
C GLY A 53 -4.18 -15.54 5.17
N LEU A 54 -4.57 -14.44 4.53
CA LEU A 54 -5.37 -14.43 3.31
C LEU A 54 -4.49 -14.62 2.07
N SER A 55 -5.09 -15.15 0.99
CA SER A 55 -4.46 -15.11 -0.33
C SER A 55 -4.40 -13.66 -0.84
N VAL A 56 -3.48 -13.38 -1.78
CA VAL A 56 -3.34 -12.01 -2.33
C VAL A 56 -4.63 -11.58 -3.03
N GLU A 57 -5.30 -12.52 -3.68
CA GLU A 57 -6.53 -12.31 -4.45
C GLU A 57 -7.71 -11.92 -3.55
N ASP A 58 -7.72 -12.36 -2.29
CA ASP A 58 -8.75 -12.03 -1.30
C ASP A 58 -8.72 -10.55 -0.91
N PHE A 59 -7.53 -9.94 -0.82
CA PHE A 59 -7.39 -8.54 -0.39
C PHE A 59 -6.92 -7.57 -1.47
N ALA A 60 -6.53 -8.06 -2.65
CA ALA A 60 -5.95 -7.23 -3.71
C ALA A 60 -6.55 -7.52 -5.08
N VAL A 61 -6.41 -6.55 -5.98
CA VAL A 61 -6.79 -6.64 -7.40
C VAL A 61 -5.56 -6.26 -8.22
N PRO A 62 -5.21 -7.01 -9.28
CA PRO A 62 -4.06 -6.68 -10.12
C PRO A 62 -4.24 -5.31 -10.79
N VAL A 63 -3.11 -4.67 -11.08
CA VAL A 63 -3.03 -3.46 -11.91
C VAL A 63 -1.93 -3.65 -12.96
N GLU A 64 -2.10 -3.00 -14.10
CA GLU A 64 -1.17 -3.04 -15.23
C GLU A 64 -0.48 -1.68 -15.38
N ASP A 65 0.73 -1.68 -15.96
CA ASP A 65 1.51 -0.49 -16.32
C ASP A 65 1.78 0.52 -15.19
N LEU A 66 1.88 0.03 -13.94
CA LEU A 66 2.07 0.86 -12.74
C LEU A 66 3.24 0.40 -11.88
N GLU A 67 4.42 0.13 -12.45
CA GLU A 67 5.61 -0.24 -11.67
C GLU A 67 5.95 0.84 -10.60
N PRO A 68 6.30 0.45 -9.36
CA PRO A 68 6.55 -0.91 -8.85
C PRO A 68 5.30 -1.65 -8.35
N TYR A 69 4.11 -1.11 -8.60
CA TYR A 69 2.84 -1.63 -8.09
C TYR A 69 2.25 -2.69 -9.03
N LYS A 70 2.11 -3.91 -8.50
CA LYS A 70 1.40 -5.01 -9.18
C LYS A 70 -0.06 -5.13 -8.77
N TYR A 71 -0.40 -4.55 -7.62
CA TYR A 71 -1.73 -4.66 -7.05
C TYR A 71 -2.22 -3.33 -6.47
N ARG A 72 -3.54 -3.21 -6.43
CA ARG A 72 -4.25 -2.25 -5.57
C ARG A 72 -5.07 -3.00 -4.53
N LEU A 73 -5.31 -2.35 -3.39
CA LEU A 73 -6.18 -2.91 -2.36
C LEU A 73 -7.61 -3.10 -2.92
N ARG A 74 -8.17 -4.28 -2.68
CA ARG A 74 -9.58 -4.59 -2.95
C ARG A 74 -10.46 -3.76 -2.01
N LYS A 75 -11.52 -3.18 -2.57
CA LYS A 75 -12.53 -2.47 -1.80
C LYS A 75 -13.70 -3.41 -1.59
N SER A 76 -14.17 -3.52 -0.35
CA SER A 76 -15.48 -4.11 -0.05
C SER A 76 -16.55 -3.02 -0.07
N ASP A 77 -17.80 -3.41 -0.30
CA ASP A 77 -18.96 -2.50 -0.24
C ASP A 77 -19.31 -2.05 1.20
N GLY A 78 -18.65 -2.63 2.20
CA GLY A 78 -18.79 -2.26 3.60
C GLY A 78 -18.04 -0.99 4.00
N ASP A 79 -18.35 -0.49 5.19
CA ASP A 79 -17.70 0.67 5.82
C ASP A 79 -16.42 0.30 6.60
N LYS A 80 -16.15 -0.98 6.79
CA LYS A 80 -15.00 -1.48 7.57
C LYS A 80 -13.90 -2.04 6.66
N CYS A 81 -12.72 -1.44 6.78
CA CYS A 81 -11.49 -1.98 6.22
C CYS A 81 -10.99 -3.16 7.09
N SER A 82 -10.97 -4.36 6.51
CA SER A 82 -10.49 -5.60 7.17
C SER A 82 -8.99 -5.54 7.50
N VAL A 83 -8.21 -4.90 6.62
CA VAL A 83 -6.75 -4.75 6.80
C VAL A 83 -6.36 -3.49 7.57
N TYR A 84 -7.29 -2.81 8.26
CA TYR A 84 -7.04 -1.53 8.93
C TYR A 84 -5.86 -1.55 9.94
N PRO A 85 -5.67 -2.60 10.78
CA PRO A 85 -4.50 -2.68 11.65
C PRO A 85 -3.17 -2.72 10.88
N TYR A 86 -3.22 -3.26 9.66
CA TYR A 86 -2.09 -3.49 8.77
C TYR A 86 -2.14 -2.56 7.55
N ARG A 87 -2.65 -1.34 7.72
CA ARG A 87 -2.82 -0.37 6.63
C ARG A 87 -1.59 -0.28 5.71
N PRO A 88 -1.78 -0.32 4.37
CA PRO A 88 -0.72 -0.06 3.38
C PRO A 88 -0.02 1.28 3.59
N LEU A 89 1.17 1.45 3.02
CA LEU A 89 1.94 2.68 3.13
C LEU A 89 1.13 3.90 2.65
N ALA A 90 0.45 3.78 1.51
CA ALA A 90 -0.42 4.83 0.97
C ALA A 90 -1.56 5.26 1.91
N CYS A 91 -2.01 4.38 2.81
CA CYS A 91 -3.00 4.70 3.83
C CYS A 91 -2.38 5.36 5.06
N ARG A 92 -1.17 4.95 5.46
CA ARG A 92 -0.43 5.55 6.59
C ARG A 92 0.08 6.95 6.26
N PHE A 93 0.40 7.19 4.99
CA PHE A 93 0.95 8.45 4.51
C PHE A 93 -0.13 9.47 4.09
N TYR A 94 -1.42 9.12 4.17
CA TYR A 94 -2.49 10.10 3.94
C TYR A 94 -2.40 11.24 4.96
N PRO A 95 -2.54 12.53 4.56
CA PRO A 95 -3.13 13.04 3.32
C PRO A 95 -2.19 13.25 2.14
N PHE A 96 -0.93 12.81 2.24
CA PHE A 96 0.02 13.00 1.15
C PHE A 96 -0.21 11.99 0.02
N ILE A 97 0.00 12.45 -1.21
CA ILE A 97 -0.09 11.63 -2.43
C ILE A 97 1.33 11.50 -2.97
N TYR A 98 1.70 10.29 -3.37
CA TYR A 98 2.94 10.06 -4.10
C TYR A 98 2.75 10.60 -5.52
N SER A 99 3.41 11.71 -5.84
CA SER A 99 3.71 12.07 -7.22
C SER A 99 4.97 11.30 -7.61
N MET A 100 4.79 10.17 -8.28
CA MET A 100 5.87 9.56 -9.07
C MET A 100 5.66 9.94 -10.52
#